data_AF-A0A941X3D3-F1
#
_entry.id   AF-A0A941X3D3-F1
#
_cell.length_a   1.000
_cell.length_b   1.000
_cell.length_c   1.000
_cell.angle_alpha   90.00
_cell.angle_beta   90.00
_cell.angle_gamma   90.00
#
_symmetry.space_group_name_H-M   'P 1'
#
loop_
_entity.id
_entity.type
_entity.pdbx_description
1 polymer ?
#
loop_
_entity_poly.entity_id
_entity_poly.type
_entity_poly.pdbx_seq_one_letter_code
_entity_poly.pdbx_strand_id
1 'polypeptide(L)' 'MKKENLTVYPNPTSDYVYWAGGKADVKVYDLAGNCIKDLTEVESVSLEGLASGMYIVSVSCGDSVSTARVMKR' A
#
# COMPACT_ATOMS: atom_id res chain seq x y z
N MET A 1 -0.79 -5.57 23.91
CA MET A 1 -1.42 -4.63 22.95
C MET A 1 -1.64 -5.40 21.66
N LYS A 2 -2.89 -5.49 21.16
CA LYS A 2 -3.16 -6.09 19.85
C LYS A 2 -2.59 -5.16 18.78
N LYS A 3 -1.62 -5.62 17.98
CA LYS A 3 -1.32 -4.99 16.69
C LYS A 3 -2.59 -5.14 15.86
N GLU A 4 -3.32 -4.05 15.66
CA GLU A 4 -4.33 -4.05 14.61
C GLU A 4 -3.59 -4.19 13.29
N ASN A 5 -3.79 -5.34 12.62
CA ASN A 5 -3.18 -5.58 11.32
C ASN A 5 -3.87 -4.64 10.32
N LEU A 6 -3.29 -3.45 10.12
CA LEU A 6 -3.78 -2.50 9.14
C LEU A 6 -3.81 -3.21 7.78
N THR A 7 -5.02 -3.38 7.26
CA THR A 7 -5.31 -4.22 6.10
C THR A 7 -5.39 -3.35 4.85
N VAL A 8 -4.69 -3.74 3.79
CA VAL A 8 -4.71 -3.05 2.50
C VAL A 8 -5.72 -3.73 1.57
N TYR A 9 -6.63 -2.98 0.97
CA TYR A 9 -7.73 -3.49 0.13
C TYR A 9 -8.11 -2.51 -1.00
N PRO A 10 -8.70 -2.97 -2.11
CA PRO A 10 -8.91 -4.37 -2.46
C PRO A 10 -7.60 -5.07 -2.83
N ASN A 11 -7.57 -6.40 -2.68
CA ASN A 11 -6.49 -7.24 -3.16
C ASN A 11 -7.08 -8.56 -3.71
N PRO A 12 -7.06 -8.82 -5.02
CA PRO A 12 -6.43 -8.02 -6.08
C PRO A 12 -7.07 -6.64 -6.32
N THR A 13 -6.34 -5.72 -6.93
CA THR A 13 -6.85 -4.41 -7.39
C THR A 13 -6.59 -4.18 -8.87
N SER A 14 -7.31 -3.25 -9.48
CA SER A 14 -7.00 -2.69 -10.80
C SER A 14 -6.35 -1.31 -10.64
N ASP A 15 -6.93 -0.43 -9.82
CA ASP A 15 -6.62 0.99 -9.94
C ASP A 15 -6.06 1.55 -8.64
N TYR A 16 -6.78 1.39 -7.52
CA TYR A 16 -6.42 1.97 -6.23
C TYR A 16 -6.37 0.92 -5.14
N VAL A 17 -5.54 1.14 -4.13
CA VAL A 17 -5.68 0.48 -2.83
C VAL A 17 -5.84 1.50 -1.71
N TYR A 18 -6.51 1.04 -0.67
CA TYR A 18 -6.96 1.76 0.52
C TYR A 18 -6.59 0.95 1.76
N TRP A 19 -6.72 1.60 2.91
CA TRP A 19 -6.54 0.99 4.22
C TRP A 19 -7.47 1.66 5.23
N ALA A 20 -7.70 0.97 6.34
CA ALA A 20 -8.39 1.54 7.49
C ALA A 20 -7.42 2.40 8.32
N GLY A 21 -7.93 3.43 8.99
CA GLY A 21 -7.13 4.29 9.90
C GLY A 21 -6.88 5.71 9.39
N GLY A 22 -7.39 6.07 8.21
CA GLY A 22 -7.29 7.43 7.67
C GLY A 22 -5.96 7.69 6.96
N LYS A 23 -5.50 8.96 7.00
CA LYS A 23 -4.29 9.40 6.32
C LYS A 23 -3.04 8.71 6.85
N ALA A 24 -2.17 8.28 5.94
CA ALA A 24 -0.92 7.60 6.27
C ALA A 24 0.17 7.90 5.24
N ASP A 25 1.42 7.66 5.64
CA ASP A 25 2.55 7.68 4.72
C ASP A 25 2.66 6.32 4.03
N VAL A 26 2.78 6.33 2.71
CA VAL A 26 2.75 5.12 1.89
C VAL A 26 3.92 5.04 0.94
N LYS A 27 4.58 3.89 0.97
CA LYS A 27 5.58 3.52 -0.02
C LYS A 27 5.14 2.29 -0.79
N VAL A 28 5.30 2.33 -2.11
CA VAL A 28 5.01 1.20 -2.99
C VAL A 28 6.32 0.74 -3.63
N TYR A 29 6.54 -0.57 -3.61
CA TYR A 29 7.72 -1.20 -4.17
C TYR A 29 7.35 -2.26 -5.20
N ASP A 30 8.21 -2.42 -6.20
CA ASP A 30 8.19 -3.60 -7.06
C ASP A 30 8.82 -4.82 -6.37
N LEU A 31 8.82 -5.98 -7.03
CA LEU A 31 9.41 -7.22 -6.50
C LEU A 31 10.94 -7.18 -6.39
N ALA A 32 11.61 -6.28 -7.10
CA ALA A 32 13.05 -6.08 -6.98
C ALA A 32 13.41 -5.17 -5.78
N GLY A 33 12.42 -4.57 -5.12
CA GLY A 33 12.59 -3.67 -3.99
C GLY A 33 12.78 -2.21 -4.37
N ASN A 34 12.56 -1.84 -5.64
CA ASN A 34 12.63 -0.44 -6.05
C ASN A 34 11.43 0.32 -5.52
N CYS A 35 11.66 1.46 -4.87
CA CYS A 35 10.59 2.35 -4.42
C CYS A 35 10.02 3.10 -5.63
N ILE A 36 8.82 2.73 -6.06
CA ILE A 36 8.15 3.31 -7.24
C ILE A 36 7.19 4.45 -6.87
N LYS A 37 6.70 4.48 -5.64
CA LYS A 37 5.90 5.60 -5.09
C LYS A 37 6.27 5.85 -3.64
N ASP A 38 6.30 7.12 -3.27
CA ASP A 38 6.57 7.62 -1.93
C ASP A 38 5.65 8.79 -1.68
N LEU A 39 4.62 8.59 -0.86
CA LEU A 39 3.51 9.51 -0.65
C LEU A 39 3.32 9.75 0.85
N THR A 40 2.98 10.98 1.23
CA THR A 40 2.77 11.36 2.63
C THR A 40 1.35 11.83 2.86
N GLU A 41 0.78 11.48 4.03
CA GLU A 41 -0.57 11.88 4.46
C GLU A 41 -1.70 11.64 3.43
N VAL A 42 -1.68 10.49 2.75
CA VAL A 42 -2.72 10.09 1.77
C VAL A 42 -3.70 9.09 2.37
N GLU A 43 -4.88 8.92 1.77
CA GLU A 43 -5.88 7.90 2.19
C GLU A 43 -5.98 6.71 1.21
N SER A 44 -5.29 6.82 0.08
CA SER A 44 -5.23 5.79 -0.95
C SER A 44 -3.96 5.94 -1.78
N VAL A 45 -3.62 4.91 -2.53
CA VAL A 45 -2.58 4.98 -3.55
C VAL A 45 -3.07 4.40 -4.87
N SER A 46 -2.89 5.17 -5.95
CA SER A 46 -3.11 4.70 -7.32
C SER A 46 -1.98 3.77 -7.73
N LEU A 47 -2.32 2.62 -8.31
CA LEU A 47 -1.44 1.74 -9.07
C LEU A 47 -1.73 1.82 -10.58
N GLU A 48 -2.52 2.80 -11.03
CA GLU A 48 -2.76 3.03 -12.46
C GLU A 48 -1.46 3.33 -13.20
N GLY A 49 -1.38 2.89 -14.46
CA GLY A 49 -0.19 3.02 -15.29
C GLY A 49 0.97 2.07 -14.94
N LEU A 50 0.88 1.34 -13.82
CA LEU A 50 1.81 0.26 -13.50
C LEU A 50 1.41 -1.02 -14.25
N ALA A 51 2.39 -1.86 -14.57
CA ALA A 51 2.14 -3.16 -15.17
C ALA A 51 1.35 -4.08 -14.23
N SER A 52 0.57 -5.01 -14.79
CA SER A 52 -0.05 -6.08 -14.01
C SER A 52 1.04 -6.92 -13.34
N GLY A 53 0.85 -7.26 -12.07
CA GLY A 53 1.89 -7.92 -11.29
C GLY A 53 1.73 -7.72 -9.79
N MET A 54 2.74 -8.14 -9.04
CA MET A 54 2.72 -8.04 -7.59
C MET A 54 3.55 -6.85 -7.12
N TYR A 55 2.99 -6.12 -6.16
CA TYR A 55 3.60 -4.95 -5.53
C TYR A 55 3.60 -5.12 -4.02
N ILE A 56 4.55 -4.48 -3.36
CA ILE A 56 4.59 -4.39 -1.90
C ILE A 56 4.15 -2.98 -1.51
N VAL A 57 3.07 -2.88 -0.74
CA VAL A 57 2.55 -1.61 -0.22
C VAL A 57 2.85 -1.55 1.27
N SER A 58 3.64 -0.57 1.67
CA SER A 58 3.96 -0.26 3.06
C SER A 58 3.19 0.98 3.48
N VAL A 59 2.38 0.86 4.52
CA VAL A 59 1.57 1.94 5.09
C VAL A 59 2.04 2.22 6.51
N SER A 60 2.41 3.47 6.78
CA SER A 60 2.90 3.95 8.07
C SER A 60 1.92 4.95 8.67
N CYS A 61 1.33 4.60 9.80
CA CYS A 61 0.39 5.44 10.55
C CYS A 61 0.93 5.63 11.97
N GLY A 62 1.49 6.81 12.26
CA GLY A 62 2.18 7.08 13.53
C GLY A 62 3.29 6.05 13.79
N ASP A 63 3.21 5.36 14.92
CA ASP A 63 4.21 4.35 15.34
C ASP A 63 3.99 2.95 14.72
N SER A 64 2.97 2.79 13.88
CA SER A 64 2.60 1.49 13.28
C SER A 64 2.88 1.45 11.80
N VAL A 65 3.68 0.47 11.38
CA VAL A 65 3.90 0.14 9.97
C VAL A 65 3.26 -1.21 9.66
N SER A 66 2.48 -1.25 8.59
CA SER A 66 1.92 -2.48 8.01
C SER A 66 2.35 -2.63 6.57
N THR A 67 2.59 -3.86 6.15
CA THR A 67 3.04 -4.16 4.80
C THR A 67 2.15 -5.24 4.20
N ALA A 68 1.66 -5.02 2.99
CA ALA A 68 0.82 -5.94 2.26
C ALA A 68 1.39 -6.22 0.86
N ARG A 69 1.28 -7.47 0.42
CA ARG A 69 1.51 -7.83 -0.99
C ARG A 69 0.19 -7.66 -1.74
N VAL A 70 0.18 -6.78 -2.73
CA VAL A 70 -0.99 -6.46 -3.54
C VAL A 70 -0.79 -6.99 -4.95
N MET A 71 -1.76 -7.75 -5.45
CA MET A 71 -1.80 -8.16 -6.85
C MET A 71 -2.56 -7.12 -7.67
N LYS A 72 -1.86 -6.44 -8.59
CA LYS A 72 -2.47 -5.62 -9.61
C LYS A 72 -2.86 -6.47 -10.83
N ARG A 73 -4.12 -6.33 -11.24
CA ARG A 73 -4.65 -6.88 -12.49
C ARG A 73 -4.38 -5.93 -13.66
#